data_AF-A0A947WZF5-F1
#
_entry.id   AF-A0A947WZF5-F1
#
_cell.length_a   1.000
_cell.length_b   1.000
_cell.length_c   1.000
_cell.angle_alpha   90.00
_cell.angle_beta   90.00
_cell.angle_gamma   90.00
#
_symmetry.space_group_name_H-M   'P 1'
#
loop_
_entity.id
_entity.type
_entity.pdbx_description
1 polymer ?
#
loop_
_entity_poly.entity_id
_entity_poly.type
_entity_poly.pdbx_seq_one_letter_code
_entity_poly.pdbx_strand_id
1 'polypeptide(L)' 'MAAPGWRLHALKGNMAGHWAITVNGNWRLTFRFENGDALLVDYQDYH' A
#
# COMPACT_ATOMS: atom_id res chain seq x y z
N MET A 1 -2.18 17.29 6.27
CA MET A 1 -3.36 16.70 5.61
C MET A 1 -3.36 15.21 5.93
N ALA A 2 -4.38 14.69 6.61
CA ALA A 2 -4.58 13.24 6.68
C ALA A 2 -5.43 12.84 5.47
N ALA A 3 -5.04 11.79 4.74
CA ALA A 3 -5.80 11.27 3.60
C ALA A 3 -6.58 10.01 4.01
N PRO A 4 -7.67 10.14 4.80
CA PRO A 4 -8.38 8.97 5.35
C PRO A 4 -8.99 8.07 4.25
N GLY A 5 -9.29 8.63 3.08
CA GLY A 5 -9.81 7.88 1.93
C GLY A 5 -8.82 6.84 1.36
N TRP A 6 -7.53 6.97 1.65
CA TRP A 6 -6.52 6.02 1.16
C TRP A 6 -6.55 4.69 1.90
N ARG A 7 -7.21 4.60 3.06
CA ARG A 7 -7.30 3.37 3.85
C ARG A 7 -5.93 2.70 4.03
N LEU A 8 -4.91 3.49 4.36
CA LEU A 8 -3.53 3.03 4.54
C LEU A 8 -3.49 1.95 5.63
N HIS A 9 -2.92 0.79 5.31
CA HIS A 9 -2.72 -0.29 6.25
C HIS A 9 -1.48 -1.11 5.91
N ALA A 10 -0.85 -1.70 6.94
CA ALA A 10 0.28 -2.60 6.77
C ALA A 10 -0.18 -3.99 6.31
N LEU A 11 0.59 -4.60 5.42
CA LEU A 11 0.38 -5.96 4.93
C LEU A 11 1.07 -6.98 5.85
N LYS A 12 0.63 -8.24 5.75
CA LYS A 12 1.08 -9.36 6.59
C LYS A 12 1.54 -10.55 5.73
N GLY A 13 2.15 -11.55 6.36
CA GLY A 13 2.64 -12.76 5.68
C GLY A 13 3.84 -12.46 4.79
N ASN A 14 3.81 -12.93 3.55
CA ASN A 14 4.92 -12.75 2.59
C ASN A 14 5.20 -11.28 2.23
N MET A 15 4.24 -10.38 2.48
CA MET A 15 4.39 -8.94 2.26
C MET A 15 4.56 -8.17 3.57
N ALA A 16 4.95 -8.82 4.67
CA ALA A 16 5.26 -8.11 5.91
C ALA A 16 6.30 -6.99 5.67
N GLY A 17 6.05 -5.82 6.23
CA GLY A 17 6.87 -4.61 6.00
C GLY A 17 6.43 -3.77 4.81
N HIS A 18 5.49 -4.25 3.99
CA HIS A 18 4.83 -3.44 2.97
C HIS A 18 3.56 -2.80 3.51
N TRP A 19 3.14 -1.74 2.83
CA TRP A 19 1.94 -0.97 3.07
C TRP A 19 1.07 -0.99 1.82
N ALA A 20 -0.23 -0.83 2.01
CA ALA A 20 -1.17 -0.71 0.91
C ALA A 20 -2.09 0.48 1.10
N ILE A 21 -2.40 1.16 -0.01
CA ILE A 21 -3.49 2.15 -0.10
C ILE A 21 -4.53 1.71 -1.12
N THR A 22 -5.78 2.12 -0.90
CA THR A 22 -6.89 1.94 -1.84
C THR A 22 -6.82 3.00 -2.92
N VAL A 23 -6.82 2.57 -4.19
CA VAL A 23 -6.91 3.48 -5.34
C VAL A 23 -8.35 3.59 -5.81
N ASN A 24 -8.94 2.48 -6.29
CA ASN A 24 -10.36 2.41 -6.63
C ASN A 24 -10.83 0.95 -6.61
N GLY A 25 -12.04 0.67 -6.12
CA GLY A 25 -12.61 -0.68 -6.11
C GLY A 25 -11.67 -1.69 -5.46
N ASN A 26 -11.28 -2.70 -6.24
CA ASN A 26 -10.37 -3.76 -5.81
C ASN A 26 -8.88 -3.39 -5.97
N TRP A 27 -8.54 -2.28 -6.62
CA TRP A 27 -7.14 -1.92 -6.87
C TRP A 27 -6.44 -1.37 -5.63
N ARG A 28 -5.21 -1.85 -5.40
CA ARG A 28 -4.32 -1.43 -4.32
C ARG A 28 -2.96 -1.03 -4.88
N LEU A 29 -2.43 0.10 -4.39
CA LEU A 29 -1.02 0.42 -4.54
C LEU A 29 -0.30 -0.12 -3.32
N THR A 30 0.70 -0.96 -3.52
CA THR A 30 1.53 -1.51 -2.45
C THR A 30 2.95 -0.97 -2.54
N PHE A 31 3.60 -0.75 -1.41
CA PHE A 31 4.97 -0.23 -1.37
C PHE A 31 5.61 -0.54 -0.02
N ARG A 32 6.94 -0.57 0.00
CA ARG A 32 7.72 -0.52 1.24
C ARG A 32 8.14 0.93 1.48
N PHE A 33 8.14 1.37 2.73
CA PHE A 33 8.57 2.73 3.07
C PHE A 33 9.87 2.68 3.86
N GLU A 34 10.93 3.27 3.31
CA GLU A 34 12.26 3.30 3.93
C GLU A 34 12.89 4.68 3.74
N ASN A 35 13.41 5.27 4.82
CA ASN A 35 14.12 6.56 4.80
C ASN A 35 13.35 7.74 4.16
N GLY A 36 12.02 7.69 4.14
CA GLY A 36 11.20 8.73 3.52
C GLY A 36 10.80 8.44 2.08
N ASP A 37 11.32 7.36 1.50
CA ASP A 37 11.07 6.95 0.12
C ASP A 37 10.13 5.75 0.05
N ALA A 38 9.30 5.73 -1.00
CA ALA A 38 8.50 4.58 -1.37
C ALA A 38 9.30 3.69 -2.33
N LEU A 39 9.57 2.46 -1.89
CA LEU A 39 10.32 1.44 -2.62
C LEU A 39 9.39 0.28 -2.99
N LEU A 40 9.81 -0.53 -3.98
CA LEU A 40 9.08 -1.74 -4.39
C LEU A 40 7.59 -1.46 -4.66
N VAL A 41 7.33 -0.34 -5.34
CA VAL A 41 5.98 0.14 -5.59
C VAL A 41 5.33 -0.71 -6.66
N ASP A 42 4.16 -1.26 -6.36
CA ASP A 42 3.42 -2.16 -7.25
C ASP A 42 1.91 -1.86 -7.24
N TYR A 43 1.24 -2.16 -8.35
CA TYR A 43 -0.19 -1.89 -8.53
C TYR A 43 -0.96 -3.19 -8.78
N GLN A 44 -1.75 -3.60 -7.79
CA GLN A 44 -2.35 -4.93 -7.73
C GLN A 44 -3.87 -4.85 -7.71
N ASP A 45 -4.52 -5.76 -8.44
CA ASP A 45 -5.94 -6.04 -8.28
C ASP A 45 -6.10 -7.09 -7.18
N TYR A 46 -6.97 -6.82 -6.20
CA TYR A 46 -7.22 -7.73 -5.08
C TYR A 46 -8.30 -8.78 -5.40
N HIS A 47 -8.40 -9.22 -6.66
CA HIS A 47 -9.34 -10.26 -7.11
C HIS A 47 -8.63 -11.51 -7.62
#